data_AF-A0A127B096-F1
#
_entry.id   AF-A0A127B096-F1
#
_cell.length_a   1.000
_cell.length_b   1.000
_cell.length_c   1.000
_cell.angle_alpha   90.00
_cell.angle_beta   90.00
_cell.angle_gamma   90.00
#
_symmetry.space_group_name_H-M   'P 1'
#
loop_
_entity.id
_entity.type
_entity.pdbx_description
1 polymer ?
#
loop_
_entity_poly.entity_id
_entity_poly.type
_entity_poly.pdbx_seq_one_letter_code
_entity_poly.pdbx_strand_id
1 'polypeptide(L)'
;MFNIKGNITIEEVKLWMDGGTVTLILTDHNSQTCEVEFVQKVALKRYAGHPRPGSLMLNRKEVEIRSLVEKEVLEAIHRANWGAGIKEEEKESLRKLLEDCINFIKSEEYIHLSKALK
;
A
#
# COMPACT_ATOMS: atom_id res chain seq x y z
N MET A 1 -7.65 -12.94 -13.60
CA MET A 1 -7.03 -11.61 -13.39
C MET A 1 -7.62 -11.01 -12.12
N PHE A 2 -6.80 -10.49 -11.20
CA PHE A 2 -7.26 -9.93 -9.92
C PHE A 2 -8.26 -8.79 -10.15
N ASN A 3 -9.41 -8.82 -9.47
CA ASN A 3 -10.43 -7.79 -9.61
C ASN A 3 -10.40 -6.79 -8.45
N ILE A 4 -9.71 -5.66 -8.66
CA ILE A 4 -9.54 -4.61 -7.66
C ILE A 4 -10.81 -3.80 -7.36
N LYS A 5 -11.86 -3.93 -8.19
CA LYS A 5 -13.14 -3.22 -8.02
C LYS A 5 -14.17 -4.03 -7.24
N GLY A 6 -13.90 -5.32 -7.03
CA GLY A 6 -14.77 -6.21 -6.28
C GLY A 6 -14.59 -6.11 -4.77
N ASN A 7 -15.25 -6.99 -4.05
CA ASN A 7 -14.97 -7.20 -2.63
C ASN A 7 -13.55 -7.78 -2.49
N ILE A 8 -12.72 -7.09 -1.70
CA ILE A 8 -11.35 -7.49 -1.42
C ILE A 8 -11.22 -7.75 0.07
N THR A 9 -10.41 -8.75 0.40
CA THR A 9 -10.02 -9.07 1.77
C THR A 9 -8.53 -8.82 1.95
N ILE A 10 -8.14 -8.14 3.03
CA ILE A 10 -6.76 -8.04 3.49
C ILE A 10 -6.46 -9.30 4.30
N GLU A 11 -5.68 -10.22 3.73
CA GLU A 11 -5.32 -11.47 4.39
C GLU A 11 -4.12 -11.31 5.32
N GLU A 12 -3.20 -10.41 4.96
CA GLU A 12 -1.95 -10.22 5.69
C GLU A 12 -1.47 -8.78 5.59
N VAL A 13 -0.91 -8.25 6.68
CA VAL A 13 -0.22 -6.96 6.73
C VAL A 13 1.19 -7.19 7.28
N LYS A 14 2.21 -6.83 6.49
CA LYS A 14 3.62 -6.92 6.88
C LYS A 14 4.19 -5.53 7.07
N LEU A 15 4.81 -5.31 8.22
CA LEU A 15 5.54 -4.09 8.54
C LEU A 15 7.03 -4.41 8.47
N TRP A 16 7.74 -3.72 7.59
CA TRP A 16 9.16 -3.94 7.39
C TRP A 16 10.00 -2.95 8.20
N MET A 17 11.13 -3.45 8.70
CA MET A 17 12.12 -2.64 9.44
C MET A 17 13.04 -1.83 8.51
N ASP A 18 12.77 -1.82 7.21
CA ASP A 18 13.55 -1.16 6.16
C ASP A 18 13.35 0.37 6.09
N GLY A 19 12.59 0.93 7.02
CA GLY A 19 12.22 2.34 7.03
C GLY A 19 10.71 2.59 6.97
N GLY A 20 9.90 1.55 7.21
CA GLY A 20 8.45 1.68 7.36
C GLY A 20 7.66 1.21 6.15
N THR A 21 8.21 0.31 5.31
CA THR A 21 7.41 -0.28 4.23
C THR A 21 6.26 -1.10 4.82
N VAL A 22 5.06 -0.92 4.27
CA VAL A 22 3.86 -1.67 4.64
C VAL A 22 3.43 -2.48 3.42
N THR A 23 3.51 -3.80 3.50
CA THR A 23 3.03 -4.71 2.45
C THR A 23 1.71 -5.33 2.85
N LEU A 24 0.74 -5.30 1.94
CA LEU A 24 -0.57 -5.92 2.06
C LEU A 24 -0.67 -7.07 1.08
N ILE A 25 -1.14 -8.21 1.59
CA ILE A 25 -1.58 -9.32 0.76
C ILE A 25 -3.11 -9.24 0.69
N LEU A 26 -3.60 -8.95 -0.50
CA LEU A 26 -5.02 -8.79 -0.78
C LEU A 26 -5.52 -10.00 -1.57
N THR A 27 -6.75 -10.43 -1.30
CA THR A 27 -7.41 -11.51 -2.04
C THR A 27 -8.77 -11.04 -2.55
N ASP A 28 -9.09 -11.35 -3.81
CA ASP A 28 -10.41 -11.11 -4.38
C ASP A 28 -11.37 -12.29 -4.17
N HIS A 29 -12.65 -12.11 -4.52
CA HIS A 29 -13.66 -13.17 -4.46
C HIS A 29 -13.37 -14.41 -5.32
N ASN A 30 -12.44 -14.33 -6.27
CA ASN A 30 -12.00 -15.47 -7.09
C ASN A 30 -10.75 -16.14 -6.49
N SER A 31 -10.40 -15.83 -5.24
CA SER A 31 -9.20 -16.31 -4.56
C SER A 31 -7.90 -15.93 -5.27
N GLN A 32 -7.92 -14.88 -6.09
CA GLN A 32 -6.70 -14.36 -6.68
C GLN A 32 -6.06 -13.38 -5.71
N THR A 33 -4.74 -13.47 -5.59
CA THR A 33 -3.98 -12.61 -4.69
C THR A 33 -3.33 -11.46 -5.45
N CYS A 34 -3.18 -10.32 -4.78
CA CYS A 34 -2.28 -9.26 -5.20
C CYS A 34 -1.51 -8.70 -4.01
N GLU A 35 -0.33 -8.18 -4.29
CA GLU A 35 0.56 -7.52 -3.33
C GLU A 35 0.47 -6.01 -3.53
N VAL A 36 0.19 -5.26 -2.48
CA VAL A 36 0.29 -3.79 -2.47
C VAL A 36 1.31 -3.35 -1.45
N GLU A 37 2.20 -2.45 -1.83
CA GLU A 37 3.26 -1.96 -0.94
C GLU A 37 3.19 -0.43 -0.83
N PHE A 38 3.15 0.07 0.39
CA PHE A 38 3.40 1.47 0.71
C PHE A 38 4.84 1.61 1.17
N VAL A 39 5.69 2.19 0.33
CA VAL A 39 7.11 2.41 0.66
C VAL A 39 7.22 3.74 1.39
N GLN A 40 7.60 3.76 2.67
CA GLN A 40 7.67 5.01 3.44
C GLN A 40 9.01 5.76 3.29
N LYS A 41 9.02 7.00 3.80
CA LYS A 41 10.05 8.04 3.67
C LYS A 41 11.48 7.63 4.07
N VAL A 42 11.66 6.65 4.95
CA VAL A 42 12.95 6.47 5.65
C VAL A 42 13.90 5.59 4.84
N ALA A 43 14.34 6.05 3.68
CA ALA A 43 15.58 5.52 3.10
C ALA A 43 16.75 6.29 3.71
N LEU A 44 17.39 5.69 4.71
CA LEU A 44 18.65 6.19 5.30
C LEU A 44 19.83 6.19 4.30
N LYS A 45 19.63 5.66 3.08
CA LYS A 45 20.43 5.91 1.87
C LYS A 45 19.68 5.30 0.69
N ARG A 46 19.61 6.04 -0.44
CA ARG A 46 19.17 5.47 -1.72
C ARG A 46 20.19 4.44 -2.18
N TYR A 47 19.86 3.17 -2.05
CA TYR A 47 20.60 2.09 -2.70
C TYR A 47 20.04 1.90 -4.11
N ALA A 48 20.91 1.81 -5.12
CA ALA A 48 20.51 1.52 -6.49
C ALA A 48 19.75 0.19 -6.52
N GLY A 49 18.51 0.20 -7.02
CA GLY A 49 17.66 -0.99 -7.11
C GLY A 49 16.54 -1.12 -6.05
N HIS A 50 16.43 -0.17 -5.11
CA HIS A 50 15.32 -0.16 -4.14
C HIS A 50 14.16 0.77 -4.57
N PRO A 51 12.91 0.46 -4.17
CA PRO A 51 11.76 1.33 -4.39
C PRO A 51 11.96 2.74 -3.85
N ARG A 52 11.38 3.73 -4.52
CA ARG A 52 11.51 5.13 -4.10
C ARG A 52 10.70 5.35 -2.80
N PRO A 53 11.28 6.07 -1.82
CA PRO A 53 10.53 6.48 -0.65
C PRO A 53 9.28 7.26 -1.03
N GLY A 54 8.17 6.88 -0.42
CA GLY A 54 6.85 7.41 -0.66
C GLY A 54 6.05 6.69 -1.73
N SER A 55 6.63 5.78 -2.53
CA SER A 55 5.93 5.15 -3.65
C SER A 55 4.86 4.14 -3.21
N LEU A 56 3.82 4.04 -4.03
CA LEU A 56 2.83 2.96 -4.00
C LEU A 56 3.20 1.92 -5.06
N MET A 57 3.23 0.65 -4.68
CA MET A 57 3.51 -0.46 -5.61
C MET A 57 2.36 -1.45 -5.65
N LEU A 58 2.10 -1.98 -6.84
CA LEU A 58 1.12 -3.04 -7.10
C LEU A 58 1.83 -4.19 -7.81
N ASN A 59 1.88 -5.37 -7.19
CA ASN A 59 2.59 -6.55 -7.68
C ASN A 59 4.03 -6.21 -8.12
N ARG A 60 4.75 -5.51 -7.25
CA ARG A 60 6.14 -5.07 -7.47
C ARG A 60 6.36 -4.07 -8.61
N LYS A 61 5.28 -3.47 -9.13
CA LYS A 61 5.36 -2.39 -10.11
C LYS A 61 4.93 -1.08 -9.47
N GLU A 62 5.73 -0.04 -9.66
CA GLU A 62 5.40 1.30 -9.20
C GLU A 62 4.12 1.79 -9.88
N VAL A 63 3.17 2.26 -9.08
CA VAL A 63 1.91 2.83 -9.54
C VAL A 63 2.15 4.29 -9.89
N GLU A 64 1.70 4.71 -11.06
CA GLU A 64 1.82 6.10 -11.48
C GLU A 64 1.03 7.03 -10.56
N ILE A 65 1.67 8.14 -10.18
CA ILE A 65 1.15 9.13 -9.24
C ILE A 65 -0.08 9.82 -9.82
N ARG A 66 -1.15 9.89 -9.02
CA ARG A 66 -2.46 10.45 -9.42
C ARG A 66 -3.12 9.74 -10.60
N SER A 67 -2.66 8.54 -10.95
CA SER A 67 -3.30 7.71 -11.97
C SER A 67 -4.66 7.19 -11.51
N LEU A 68 -5.45 6.69 -12.47
CA LEU A 68 -6.68 5.98 -12.17
C LEU A 68 -6.41 4.75 -11.29
N VAL A 69 -5.32 4.04 -11.57
CA VAL A 69 -4.91 2.83 -10.84
C VAL A 69 -4.58 3.14 -9.38
N GLU A 70 -3.87 4.25 -9.11
CA GLU A 70 -3.62 4.71 -7.74
C GLU A 70 -4.92 4.87 -6.96
N LYS A 71 -5.90 5.58 -7.54
CA LYS A 71 -7.19 5.83 -6.89
C LYS A 71 -7.95 4.54 -6.63
N GLU A 72 -7.99 3.64 -7.62
CA GLU A 72 -8.66 2.34 -7.50
C GLU A 72 -8.04 1.48 -6.41
N VAL A 73 -6.70 1.41 -6.32
CA VAL A 73 -5.99 0.67 -5.28
C VAL A 73 -6.29 1.23 -3.88
N LEU A 74 -6.18 2.55 -3.71
CA LEU A 74 -6.40 3.19 -2.41
C LEU A 74 -7.85 3.04 -1.94
N GLU A 75 -8.82 3.19 -2.83
CA GLU A 75 -10.22 2.97 -2.50
C GLU A 75 -10.52 1.51 -2.17
N ALA A 76 -9.91 0.57 -2.90
CA ALA A 76 -10.08 -0.85 -2.65
C ALA A 76 -9.56 -1.24 -1.26
N ILE A 77 -8.39 -0.75 -0.87
CA ILE A 77 -7.81 -0.97 0.48
C ILE A 77 -8.70 -0.34 1.55
N HIS A 78 -9.19 0.88 1.33
CA HIS A 78 -10.05 1.57 2.30
C HIS A 78 -11.38 0.83 2.55
N ARG A 79 -11.94 0.17 1.53
CA ARG A 79 -13.18 -0.62 1.62
C ARG A 79 -12.96 -2.10 1.89
N ALA A 80 -11.71 -2.56 1.99
CA ALA A 80 -11.41 -3.98 2.11
C ALA A 80 -11.87 -4.55 3.46
N ASN A 81 -12.31 -5.81 3.44
CA ASN A 81 -12.60 -6.55 4.65
C ASN A 81 -11.32 -7.12 5.26
N TRP A 82 -11.34 -7.37 6.56
CA TRP A 82 -10.22 -8.04 7.23
C TRP A 82 -10.37 -9.55 7.13
N GLY A 83 -9.31 -10.23 6.70
CA GLY A 83 -9.23 -11.68 6.64
C GLY A 83 -9.22 -12.33 8.02
N ALA A 84 -9.52 -13.63 8.06
CA ALA A 84 -9.59 -14.40 9.30
C ALA A 84 -8.23 -14.52 10.01
N GLY A 85 -7.12 -14.32 9.29
CA GLY A 85 -5.76 -14.34 9.84
C GLY A 85 -5.39 -13.12 10.69
N ILE A 86 -6.18 -12.05 10.66
CA ILE A 86 -5.89 -10.80 11.38
C ILE A 86 -6.72 -10.74 12.65
N LYS A 87 -6.05 -10.66 13.81
CA LYS A 87 -6.72 -10.61 15.11
C LYS A 87 -7.51 -9.32 15.29
N GLU A 88 -8.69 -9.43 15.90
CA GLU A 88 -9.57 -8.26 16.16
C GLU A 88 -8.85 -7.13 16.93
N GLU A 89 -8.00 -7.48 17.89
CA GLU A 89 -7.23 -6.53 18.69
C GLU A 89 -6.23 -5.69 17.86
N GLU A 90 -5.78 -6.21 16.71
CA GLU A 90 -4.82 -5.55 15.83
C GLU A 90 -5.51 -4.68 14.77
N LYS A 91 -6.78 -4.97 14.43
CA LYS A 91 -7.49 -4.33 13.31
C LYS A 91 -7.59 -2.82 13.42
N GLU A 92 -7.82 -2.29 14.61
CA GLU A 92 -7.92 -0.84 14.81
C GLU A 92 -6.57 -0.14 14.59
N SER A 93 -5.49 -0.72 15.11
CA SER A 93 -4.13 -0.20 14.91
C SER A 93 -3.70 -0.29 13.45
N LEU A 94 -3.99 -1.43 12.80
CA LEU A 94 -3.71 -1.62 11.37
C LEU A 94 -4.54 -0.66 10.50
N ARG A 95 -5.82 -0.44 10.83
CA ARG A 95 -6.67 0.52 10.12
C ARG A 95 -6.06 1.92 10.16
N LYS A 96 -5.67 2.41 11.35
CA LYS A 96 -5.01 3.72 11.50
C LYS A 96 -3.72 3.81 10.68
N LEU A 97 -2.88 2.79 10.75
CA LEU A 97 -1.64 2.72 9.99
C LEU A 97 -1.89 2.78 8.48
N LEU A 98 -2.93 2.08 7.98
CA LEU A 98 -3.31 2.13 6.57
C LEU A 98 -3.88 3.49 6.17
N GLU A 99 -4.71 4.10 7.03
CA GLU A 99 -5.23 5.44 6.81
C GLU A 99 -4.11 6.47 6.73
N ASP A 100 -3.11 6.39 7.61
CA ASP A 100 -1.92 7.24 7.56
C ASP A 100 -1.15 7.07 6.24
N CYS A 101 -0.97 5.83 5.78
CA CYS A 101 -0.34 5.56 4.49
C CYS A 101 -1.15 6.15 3.32
N ILE A 102 -2.47 5.96 3.30
CA ILE A 102 -3.35 6.49 2.26
C ILE A 102 -3.35 8.02 2.28
N ASN A 103 -3.41 8.64 3.46
CA ASN A 103 -3.38 10.10 3.62
C ASN A 103 -2.05 10.68 3.15
N PHE A 104 -0.94 10.01 3.45
CA PHE A 104 0.37 10.40 2.95
C PHE A 104 0.42 10.37 1.42
N ILE A 105 -0.02 9.28 0.77
CA ILE A 105 -0.07 9.19 -0.70
C ILE A 105 -0.98 10.28 -1.29
N LYS A 106 -2.09 10.62 -0.63
CA LYS A 106 -2.99 11.70 -1.08
C LYS A 106 -2.44 13.10 -0.84
N SER A 107 -1.43 13.27 0.01
CA SER A 107 -0.87 14.58 0.34
C SER A 107 -0.10 15.22 -0.82
N GLU A 108 0.04 16.55 -0.78
CA GLU A 108 0.94 17.30 -1.66
C GLU A 108 2.42 16.95 -1.39
N GLU A 109 2.76 16.55 -0.15
CA GLU A 109 4.11 16.16 0.22
C GLU A 109 4.62 14.96 -0.61
N TYR A 110 3.74 14.01 -0.91
CA TYR A 110 4.05 12.90 -1.81
C TYR A 110 4.40 13.36 -3.23
N ILE A 111 3.70 14.37 -3.76
CA ILE A 111 3.98 14.97 -5.07
C ILE A 111 5.35 15.66 -5.05
N HIS A 112 5.69 16.35 -3.96
CA HIS A 112 6.99 16.99 -3.82
C HIS A 112 8.13 15.99 -3.73
N LEU A 113 7.99 14.94 -2.92
CA LEU A 113 9.00 13.89 -2.77
C LEU A 113 9.23 13.15 -4.07
N SER A 114 8.16 12.72 -4.73
CA SER A 114 8.28 12.00 -6.01
C SER A 114 8.96 12.82 -7.11
N LYS A 115 8.77 14.15 -7.13
CA LYS A 115 9.45 15.07 -8.04
C LYS A 115 10.91 15.32 -7.67
N ALA A 116 11.21 15.53 -6.39
CA ALA A 116 12.59 15.73 -5.90
C ALA A 116 13.50 14.51 -6.09
N LEU A 117 12.87 13.35 -6.28
CA LEU A 117 13.51 12.05 -6.43
C LEU A 117 13.63 11.59 -7.90
N LYS A 118 13.13 12.36 -8.89
CA LYS A 118 13.38 12.13 -10.32
C LYS A 118 14.75 12.64 -10.74
#